data_AF-A0A7D5CX59-F1
#
_entry.id   AF-A0A7D5CX59-F1
#
_cell.length_a   1.000
_cell.length_b   1.000
_cell.length_c   1.000
_cell.angle_alpha   90.00
_cell.angle_beta   90.00
_cell.angle_gamma   90.00
#
_symmetry.space_group_name_H-M   'P 1'
#
loop_
_entity.id
_entity.type
_entity.pdbx_description
1 polymer ?
#
loop_
_entity_poly.entity_id
_entity_poly.type
_entity_poly.pdbx_seq_one_letter_code
_entity_poly.pdbx_strand_id
1 'polypeptide(L)'
;MDGIHWAERQWWLLGALSMLSSIVAVSLFPAVGSNTEAILSTLATLQAAIFAIVFSVIVLGVQLSASRYSARVAATFTSGRDYLRTVTVFGASIASSVLGLYFTTFSGPILTVYVITCGFLAVGAFLTLYQFVDSILEKTTPEGVITLLSERLQPDTIEKEARVAADDPTKPDPFLAIVSTISSLISEKDRAAAILGQRMLKNRLEELFVESEGHLFEENSPLDQSLENLLSDQLPNLVEESLSQDLKPVATEVPETAEYIGSKATENNLSMPFQHVVKGQTDLIDGLGFDGPEESVRKDAIDTVESLLGNGIEQELFEEAAIGVRRLGWVAAASAMMRSTGQISKVYTSLLISTFPKFLSKALNKGDELTDLRVDRWLRVHILDVSPIQKVIGSCYGSMAELTSAAIRFELKTEEQFVNWNMVGNGWTRGAENLDQSELESMAELWYGTILYLRYIDDVSPEHVMEDFDIYTSHRLSSDLPVRTADRIINGSLDPTSVIDFMPGSVDPVELPLTGVKTPPVEGEPSFTEWVQSQRHLLDTSRRSGMYGSVDPPFDESDDED
;
A
#
# COMPACT_ATOMS: atom_id res chain seq x y z
N MET A 1 25.36 15.20 4.14
CA MET A 1 26.68 15.10 3.46
C MET A 1 27.82 15.86 4.15
N ASP A 2 27.58 16.78 5.11
CA ASP A 2 28.66 17.57 5.75
C ASP A 2 29.51 16.81 6.80
N GLY A 3 29.04 15.67 7.31
CA GLY A 3 29.77 14.90 8.33
C GLY A 3 31.06 14.22 7.84
N ILE A 4 31.10 13.83 6.55
CA ILE A 4 32.25 13.10 5.96
C ILE A 4 33.47 14.02 5.84
N HIS A 5 33.26 15.28 5.44
CA HIS A 5 34.34 16.27 5.36
C HIS A 5 34.86 16.73 6.72
N TRP A 6 34.02 16.67 7.76
CA TRP A 6 34.45 16.99 9.11
C TRP A 6 35.38 15.91 9.69
N ALA A 7 35.05 14.64 9.47
CA ALA A 7 35.90 13.53 9.86
C ALA A 7 37.27 13.60 9.15
N GLU A 8 37.32 13.75 7.82
CA GLU A 8 38.60 13.87 7.09
C GLU A 8 39.46 15.04 7.56
N ARG A 9 38.86 16.19 7.89
CA ARG A 9 39.58 17.34 8.45
C ARG A 9 40.16 17.07 9.83
N GLN A 10 39.46 16.32 10.70
CA GLN A 10 40.00 15.91 11.99
C GLN A 10 41.25 15.03 11.83
N TRP A 11 41.32 14.21 10.79
CA TRP A 11 42.48 13.33 10.55
C TRP A 11 43.71 14.08 10.08
N TRP A 12 43.55 15.04 9.16
CA TRP A 12 44.63 15.95 8.80
C TRP A 12 45.09 16.79 9.99
N LEU A 13 44.16 17.23 10.84
CA LEU A 13 44.48 17.98 12.05
C LEU A 13 45.20 17.13 13.09
N LEU A 14 44.77 15.89 13.36
CA LEU A 14 45.44 14.99 14.30
C LEU A 14 46.81 14.54 13.81
N GLY A 15 46.94 14.25 12.51
CA GLY A 15 48.23 13.94 11.88
C GLY A 15 49.18 15.14 11.91
N ALA A 16 48.68 16.34 11.59
CA ALA A 16 49.45 17.57 11.69
C ALA A 16 49.82 17.89 13.14
N LEU A 17 48.90 17.71 14.11
CA LEU A 17 49.17 17.92 15.54
C LEU A 17 50.23 16.94 16.05
N SER A 18 50.17 15.69 15.62
CA SER A 18 51.17 14.65 15.95
C SER A 18 52.54 14.99 15.39
N MET A 19 52.62 15.44 14.14
CA MET A 19 53.88 15.90 13.54
C MET A 19 54.42 17.14 14.27
N LEU A 20 53.55 18.12 14.53
CA LEU A 20 53.93 19.41 15.13
C LEU A 20 54.32 19.24 16.60
N SER A 21 53.62 18.39 17.36
CA SER A 21 53.99 18.05 18.73
C SER A 21 55.26 17.20 18.79
N SER A 22 55.54 16.36 17.77
CA SER A 22 56.80 15.61 17.70
C SER A 22 57.98 16.55 17.45
N ILE A 23 57.83 17.55 16.57
CA ILE A 23 58.83 18.61 16.35
C ILE A 23 59.04 19.43 17.64
N VAL A 24 57.96 19.83 18.31
CA VAL A 24 58.02 20.57 19.59
C VAL A 24 58.67 19.73 20.69
N ALA A 25 58.36 18.43 20.76
CA ALA A 25 58.92 17.56 21.80
C ALA A 25 60.41 17.28 21.62
N VAL A 26 60.90 17.16 20.37
CA VAL A 26 62.34 17.10 20.06
C VAL A 26 63.07 18.34 20.55
N SER A 27 62.41 19.49 20.52
CA SER A 27 63.01 20.76 20.95
C SER A 27 62.94 21.03 22.46
N LEU A 28 62.06 20.35 23.20
CA LEU A 28 61.75 20.67 24.61
C LEU A 28 62.09 19.56 25.62
N PHE A 29 62.15 18.29 25.23
CA PHE A 29 62.37 17.19 26.17
C PHE A 29 63.75 16.52 26.00
N PRO A 30 64.56 16.42 27.08
CA PRO A 30 65.75 15.58 27.07
C PRO A 30 65.36 14.10 26.94
N ALA A 31 66.28 13.30 26.37
CA ALA A 31 66.08 11.90 25.99
C ALA A 31 65.28 11.08 27.01
N VAL A 32 64.22 10.43 26.55
CA VAL A 32 63.44 9.48 27.35
C VAL A 32 64.40 8.37 27.79
N GLY A 33 64.64 8.29 29.10
CA GLY A 33 65.62 7.38 29.72
C GLY A 33 65.22 5.90 29.64
N SER A 34 65.95 5.06 30.39
CA SER A 34 65.99 3.58 30.40
C SER A 34 64.66 2.80 30.48
N ASN A 35 63.49 3.45 30.47
CA ASN A 35 62.18 2.84 30.65
C ASN A 35 61.34 2.76 29.36
N THR A 36 61.93 3.04 28.19
CA THR A 36 61.24 2.99 26.89
C THR A 36 60.60 1.63 26.60
N GLU A 37 61.30 0.53 26.88
CA GLU A 37 60.77 -0.83 26.69
C GLU A 37 59.53 -1.07 27.54
N ALA A 38 59.56 -0.63 28.80
CA ALA A 38 58.43 -0.75 29.70
C ALA A 38 57.22 0.06 29.20
N ILE A 39 57.43 1.29 28.70
CA ILE A 39 56.35 2.14 28.18
C ILE A 39 55.73 1.51 26.93
N LEU A 40 56.53 1.12 25.93
CA LEU A 40 56.04 0.54 24.68
C LEU A 40 55.33 -0.81 24.91
N SER A 41 55.89 -1.66 25.77
CA SER A 41 55.27 -2.94 26.15
C SER A 41 53.94 -2.73 26.86
N THR A 42 53.89 -1.78 27.80
CA THR A 42 52.65 -1.44 28.51
C THR A 42 51.61 -0.86 27.55
N LEU A 43 52.01 0.01 26.62
CA LEU A 43 51.12 0.61 25.62
C LEU A 43 50.53 -0.47 24.71
N ALA A 44 51.37 -1.33 24.14
CA ALA A 44 50.94 -2.42 23.26
C ALA A 44 49.99 -3.39 24.00
N THR A 45 50.32 -3.75 25.25
CA THR A 45 49.49 -4.63 26.07
C THR A 45 48.13 -4.00 26.39
N LEU A 46 48.12 -2.73 26.79
CA LEU A 46 46.89 -1.99 27.10
C LEU A 46 46.00 -1.85 25.87
N GLN A 47 46.57 -1.47 24.73
CA GLN A 47 45.84 -1.36 23.47
C GLN A 47 45.27 -2.71 23.04
N ALA A 48 46.07 -3.78 23.05
CA ALA A 48 45.59 -5.11 22.71
C ALA A 48 44.44 -5.56 23.64
N ALA A 49 44.52 -5.27 24.94
CA ALA A 49 43.48 -5.60 25.91
C ALA A 49 42.18 -4.81 25.66
N ILE A 50 42.27 -3.49 25.46
CA ILE A 50 41.10 -2.64 25.17
C ILE A 50 40.44 -3.09 23.86
N PHE A 51 41.24 -3.33 22.82
CA PHE A 51 40.74 -3.80 21.53
C PHE A 51 40.03 -5.14 21.66
N ALA A 52 40.61 -6.10 22.40
CA ALA A 52 40.01 -7.40 22.63
C ALA A 52 38.66 -7.30 23.37
N ILE A 53 38.56 -6.45 24.40
CA ILE A 53 37.31 -6.22 25.15
C ILE A 53 36.24 -5.64 24.23
N VAL A 54 36.55 -4.54 23.55
CA VAL A 54 35.57 -3.85 22.68
C VAL A 54 35.15 -4.75 21.52
N PHE A 55 36.10 -5.47 20.90
CA PHE A 55 35.78 -6.42 19.85
C PHE A 55 34.85 -7.54 20.36
N SER A 56 35.08 -8.06 21.57
CA SER A 56 34.21 -9.08 22.17
C SER A 56 32.80 -8.56 22.42
N VAL A 57 32.66 -7.34 22.97
CA VAL A 57 31.35 -6.71 23.21
C VAL A 57 30.62 -6.45 21.90
N ILE A 58 31.31 -6.00 20.86
CA ILE A 58 30.71 -5.71 19.56
C ILE A 58 30.27 -6.99 18.86
N VAL A 59 31.10 -8.05 18.87
CA VAL A 59 30.69 -9.35 18.30
C VAL A 59 29.47 -9.88 19.03
N LEU A 60 29.42 -9.77 20.35
CA LEU A 60 28.25 -10.18 21.14
C LEU A 60 27.02 -9.31 20.82
N GLY A 61 27.19 -7.99 20.72
CA GLY A 61 26.13 -7.05 20.36
C GLY A 61 25.56 -7.34 18.98
N VAL A 62 26.43 -7.55 17.98
CA VAL A 62 26.04 -7.95 16.62
C VAL A 62 25.32 -9.30 16.63
N GLN A 63 25.77 -10.28 17.42
CA GLN A 63 25.08 -11.57 17.55
C GLN A 63 23.68 -11.41 18.17
N LEU A 64 23.54 -10.57 19.20
CA LEU A 64 22.25 -10.29 19.83
C LEU A 64 21.31 -9.55 18.85
N SER A 65 21.79 -8.51 18.17
CA SER A 65 21.01 -7.79 17.15
C SER A 65 20.65 -8.70 15.96
N ALA A 66 21.56 -9.59 15.54
CA ALA A 66 21.28 -10.56 14.48
C ALA A 66 20.18 -11.56 14.88
N SER A 67 20.18 -11.97 16.16
CA SER A 67 19.15 -12.84 16.70
C SER A 67 17.78 -12.16 16.86
N ARG A 68 17.78 -10.82 17.02
CA ARG A 68 16.57 -10.01 17.22
C ARG A 68 15.96 -9.46 15.94
N TYR A 69 16.76 -9.03 14.96
CA TYR A 69 16.24 -8.30 13.80
C TYR A 69 16.34 -9.07 12.49
N SER A 70 17.47 -9.75 12.23
CA SER A 70 17.69 -10.70 11.13
C SER A 70 19.19 -10.99 11.00
N ALA A 71 19.56 -12.21 10.59
CA ALA A 71 20.94 -12.57 10.27
C ALA A 71 21.57 -11.66 9.19
N ARG A 72 20.75 -11.02 8.35
CA ARG A 72 21.20 -10.14 7.25
C ARG A 72 21.72 -8.79 7.74
N VAL A 73 21.16 -8.28 8.83
CA VAL A 73 21.61 -7.04 9.48
C VAL A 73 23.06 -7.18 9.96
N ALA A 74 23.45 -8.38 10.43
CA ALA A 74 24.82 -8.68 10.87
C ALA A 74 25.86 -8.54 9.75
N ALA A 75 25.52 -8.95 8.53
CA ALA A 75 26.43 -8.84 7.38
C ALA A 75 26.74 -7.36 7.06
N THR A 76 25.73 -6.50 7.18
CA THR A 76 25.89 -5.04 7.01
C THR A 76 26.90 -4.44 7.98
N PHE A 77 26.90 -4.88 9.26
CA PHE A 77 27.86 -4.41 10.27
C PHE A 77 29.32 -4.78 9.95
N THR A 78 29.57 -6.01 9.52
CA THR A 78 30.95 -6.49 9.27
C THR A 78 31.57 -5.94 7.99
N SER A 79 30.74 -5.60 7.00
CA SER A 79 31.16 -5.02 5.72
C SER A 79 31.38 -3.49 5.77
N GLY A 80 31.03 -2.86 6.90
CA GLY A 80 31.11 -1.41 7.06
C GLY A 80 32.53 -0.86 6.97
N ARG A 81 32.69 0.26 6.25
CA ARG A 81 33.98 0.98 6.12
C ARG A 81 34.54 1.41 7.48
N ASP A 82 33.67 1.73 8.44
CA ASP A 82 34.04 2.15 9.79
C ASP A 82 34.69 1.01 10.60
N TYR A 83 34.19 -0.22 10.45
CA TYR A 83 34.77 -1.40 11.09
C TYR A 83 36.19 -1.66 10.56
N LEU A 84 36.33 -1.74 9.23
CA LEU A 84 37.62 -2.03 8.59
C LEU A 84 38.66 -0.96 8.93
N ARG A 85 38.24 0.31 8.95
CA ARG A 85 39.08 1.44 9.34
C ARG A 85 39.55 1.33 10.79
N THR A 86 38.64 1.08 11.72
CA THR A 86 38.96 0.99 13.16
C THR A 86 39.93 -0.15 13.43
N VAL A 87 39.66 -1.34 12.87
CA VAL A 87 40.55 -2.51 13.00
C VAL A 87 41.94 -2.21 12.41
N THR A 88 42.01 -1.55 11.26
CA THR A 88 43.28 -1.23 10.60
C THR A 88 44.09 -0.22 11.41
N VAL A 89 43.47 0.85 11.90
CA VAL A 89 44.14 1.88 12.72
C VAL A 89 44.64 1.28 14.03
N PHE A 90 43.82 0.46 14.69
CA PHE A 90 44.20 -0.17 15.95
C PHE A 90 45.31 -1.22 15.76
N GLY A 91 45.20 -2.05 14.72
CA GLY A 91 46.21 -3.02 14.34
C GLY A 91 47.55 -2.35 13.99
N ALA A 92 47.52 -1.26 13.23
CA ALA A 92 48.71 -0.46 12.92
C ALA A 92 49.34 0.17 14.17
N SER A 93 48.50 0.64 15.11
CA SER A 93 48.96 1.22 16.38
C SER A 93 49.69 0.18 17.24
N ILE A 94 49.09 -0.99 17.43
CA ILE A 94 49.71 -2.11 18.15
C ILE A 94 50.99 -2.57 17.45
N ALA A 95 50.95 -2.75 16.13
CA ALA A 95 52.11 -3.18 15.35
C ALA A 95 53.27 -2.18 15.46
N SER A 96 52.99 -0.87 15.42
CA SER A 96 54.00 0.18 15.61
C SER A 96 54.60 0.13 17.02
N SER A 97 53.79 -0.06 18.07
CA SER A 97 54.31 -0.19 19.44
C SER A 97 55.18 -1.43 19.63
N VAL A 98 54.80 -2.56 19.03
CA VAL A 98 55.60 -3.81 19.06
C VAL A 98 56.89 -3.67 18.24
N LEU A 99 56.82 -3.08 17.04
CA LEU A 99 58.00 -2.81 16.22
C LEU A 99 58.99 -1.89 16.96
N GLY A 100 58.49 -0.90 17.70
CA GLY A 100 59.31 -0.02 18.54
C GLY A 100 60.19 -0.76 19.54
N LEU A 101 59.75 -1.91 20.05
CA LEU A 101 60.54 -2.76 20.96
C LEU A 101 61.77 -3.37 20.27
N TYR A 102 61.71 -3.64 18.96
CA TYR A 102 62.85 -4.13 18.19
C TYR A 102 63.84 -3.00 17.81
N PHE A 103 63.38 -1.74 17.81
CA PHE A 103 64.17 -0.57 17.45
C PHE A 103 64.83 0.13 18.66
N THR A 104 64.81 -0.47 19.86
CA THR A 104 65.41 0.10 21.08
C THR A 104 66.94 0.24 20.99
N THR A 105 67.58 -0.37 19.99
CA THR A 105 69.03 -0.27 19.71
C THR A 105 69.46 1.06 19.04
N PHE A 106 68.51 1.90 18.60
CA PHE A 106 68.81 3.17 17.92
C PHE A 106 69.11 4.33 18.88
N SER A 107 69.68 5.43 18.37
CA SER A 107 70.11 6.58 19.17
C SER A 107 68.96 7.23 19.96
N GLY A 108 69.25 7.69 21.19
CA GLY A 108 68.27 8.24 22.14
C GLY A 108 67.27 9.28 21.60
N PRO A 109 67.65 10.26 20.75
CA PRO A 109 66.69 11.23 20.22
C PRO A 109 65.72 10.63 19.19
N ILE A 110 66.17 9.69 18.35
CA ILE A 110 65.30 9.02 17.35
C ILE A 110 64.28 8.15 18.08
N LEU A 111 64.72 7.42 19.09
CA LEU A 111 63.85 6.59 19.91
C LEU A 111 62.78 7.43 20.64
N THR A 112 63.15 8.60 21.15
CA THR A 112 62.21 9.53 21.81
C THR A 112 61.10 9.99 20.86
N VAL A 113 61.44 10.38 19.63
CA VAL A 113 60.45 10.74 18.60
C VAL A 113 59.52 9.59 18.29
N TYR A 114 60.08 8.38 18.17
CA TYR A 114 59.30 7.19 17.85
C TYR A 114 58.29 6.84 18.95
N VAL A 115 58.71 6.90 20.22
CA VAL A 115 57.83 6.65 21.38
C VAL A 115 56.69 7.67 21.43
N ILE A 116 56.99 8.96 21.19
CA ILE A 116 55.98 10.00 21.16
C ILE A 116 54.99 9.77 20.01
N THR A 117 55.50 9.42 18.82
CA THR A 117 54.66 9.09 17.66
C THR A 117 53.74 7.91 17.97
N CYS A 118 54.25 6.85 18.60
CA CYS A 118 53.44 5.72 19.07
C CYS A 118 52.38 6.15 20.09
N GLY A 119 52.72 7.05 21.02
CA GLY A 119 51.77 7.61 21.98
C GLY A 119 50.62 8.37 21.31
N PHE A 120 50.92 9.21 20.32
CA PHE A 120 49.89 9.91 19.54
C PHE A 120 49.05 8.95 18.70
N LEU A 121 49.68 7.97 18.07
CA LEU A 121 48.99 6.92 17.32
C LEU A 121 48.08 6.10 18.24
N ALA A 122 48.45 5.91 19.51
CA ALA A 122 47.62 5.24 20.51
C ALA A 122 46.42 6.07 20.93
N VAL A 123 46.60 7.37 21.18
CA VAL A 123 45.48 8.29 21.45
C VAL A 123 44.53 8.36 20.25
N GLY A 124 45.07 8.47 19.02
CA GLY A 124 44.27 8.46 17.79
C GLY A 124 43.49 7.16 17.61
N ALA A 125 44.12 6.00 17.87
CA ALA A 125 43.46 4.70 17.84
C ALA A 125 42.33 4.62 18.88
N PHE A 126 42.55 5.13 20.10
CA PHE A 126 41.51 5.17 21.14
C PHE A 126 40.33 6.06 20.76
N LEU A 127 40.57 7.26 20.22
CA LEU A 127 39.50 8.16 19.75
C LEU A 127 38.70 7.53 18.60
N THR A 128 39.38 6.85 17.68
CA THR A 128 38.71 6.12 16.57
C THR A 128 37.84 5.00 17.11
N LEU A 129 38.33 4.25 18.10
CA LEU A 129 37.56 3.19 18.75
C LEU A 129 36.35 3.75 19.48
N TYR A 130 36.50 4.89 20.16
CA TYR A 130 35.37 5.55 20.82
C TYR A 130 34.29 5.95 19.82
N GLN A 131 34.66 6.62 18.72
CA GLN A 131 33.73 6.98 17.63
C GLN A 131 33.07 5.74 17.01
N PHE A 132 33.82 4.66 16.84
CA PHE A 132 33.30 3.40 16.33
C PHE A 132 32.29 2.77 17.30
N VAL A 133 32.60 2.71 18.59
CA VAL A 133 31.67 2.20 19.62
C VAL A 133 30.40 3.02 19.65
N ASP A 134 30.50 4.35 19.63
CA ASP A 134 29.35 5.26 19.62
C ASP A 134 28.46 5.00 18.39
N SER A 135 29.06 4.92 17.20
CA SER A 135 28.33 4.60 15.96
C SER A 135 27.71 3.20 15.98
N ILE A 136 28.37 2.20 16.58
CA ILE A 136 27.81 0.85 16.70
C ILE A 136 26.66 0.83 17.69
N LEU A 137 26.77 1.50 18.84
CA LEU A 137 25.69 1.59 19.82
C LEU A 137 24.44 2.23 19.20
N GLU A 138 24.60 3.32 18.46
CA GLU A 138 23.52 3.96 17.71
C GLU A 138 22.92 3.01 16.67
N LYS A 139 23.77 2.36 15.85
CA LYS A 139 23.30 1.41 14.81
C LYS A 139 22.66 0.15 15.38
N THR A 140 22.90 -0.21 16.64
CA THR A 140 22.28 -1.37 17.30
C THR A 140 20.90 -1.08 17.89
N THR A 141 20.46 0.19 17.94
CA THR A 141 19.07 0.50 18.30
C THR A 141 18.12 0.19 17.14
N PRO A 142 16.83 -0.09 17.40
CA PRO A 142 15.84 -0.28 16.34
C PRO A 142 15.88 0.83 15.29
N GLU A 143 15.95 2.08 15.73
CA GLU A 143 16.00 3.27 14.87
C GLU A 143 17.27 3.31 14.03
N GLY A 144 18.42 2.97 14.62
CA GLY A 144 19.69 2.89 13.92
C GLY A 144 19.72 1.82 12.83
N VAL A 145 19.15 0.64 13.11
CA VAL A 145 19.03 -0.44 12.12
C VAL A 145 18.13 -0.02 10.97
N ILE A 146 16.96 0.56 11.25
CA ILE A 146 16.03 1.01 10.21
C ILE A 146 16.68 2.11 9.36
N THR A 147 17.35 3.08 9.98
CA THR A 147 18.06 4.16 9.26
C THR A 147 19.13 3.60 8.33
N LEU A 148 19.93 2.64 8.81
CA LEU A 148 20.97 1.98 8.03
C LEU A 148 20.39 1.20 6.83
N LEU A 149 19.27 0.52 7.02
CA LEU A 149 18.57 -0.18 5.94
C LEU A 149 17.95 0.81 4.94
N SER A 150 17.39 1.90 5.43
CA SER A 150 16.86 2.99 4.60
C SER A 150 17.96 3.63 3.74
N GLU A 151 19.18 3.81 4.26
CA GLU A 151 20.31 4.30 3.46
C GLU A 151 20.73 3.38 2.32
N ARG A 152 20.39 2.08 2.39
CA ARG A 152 20.63 1.13 1.30
C ARG A 152 19.51 1.14 0.24
N LEU A 153 18.33 1.63 0.58
CA LEU A 153 17.17 1.74 -0.31
C LEU A 153 17.24 3.03 -1.14
N GLN A 154 18.41 3.35 -1.69
CA GLN A 154 18.58 4.43 -2.67
C GLN A 154 18.14 3.93 -4.06
N PRO A 155 17.54 4.77 -4.92
CA PRO A 155 17.01 4.35 -6.23
C PRO A 155 17.99 3.50 -7.06
N ASP A 156 19.22 3.99 -7.26
CA ASP A 156 20.28 3.28 -7.99
C ASP A 156 20.63 1.90 -7.39
N THR A 157 20.53 1.77 -6.06
CA THR A 157 20.85 0.52 -5.35
C THR A 157 19.69 -0.45 -5.43
N ILE A 158 18.46 0.03 -5.28
CA ILE A 158 17.24 -0.77 -5.45
C ILE A 158 17.21 -1.38 -6.85
N GLU A 159 17.42 -0.58 -7.89
CA GLU A 159 17.40 -1.07 -9.27
C GLU A 159 18.44 -2.17 -9.49
N LYS A 160 19.68 -1.94 -9.02
CA LYS A 160 20.76 -2.90 -9.16
C LYS A 160 20.50 -4.20 -8.39
N GLU A 161 20.00 -4.11 -7.17
CA GLU A 161 19.70 -5.28 -6.33
C GLU A 161 18.50 -6.05 -6.88
N ALA A 162 17.46 -5.37 -7.38
CA ALA A 162 16.32 -5.99 -8.07
C ALA A 162 16.76 -6.78 -9.31
N ARG A 163 17.63 -6.21 -10.15
CA ARG A 163 18.21 -6.92 -11.31
C ARG A 163 18.99 -8.17 -10.89
N VAL A 164 19.81 -8.06 -9.84
CA VAL A 164 20.59 -9.19 -9.31
C VAL A 164 19.70 -10.28 -8.73
N ALA A 165 18.60 -9.92 -8.05
CA ALA A 165 17.64 -10.87 -7.50
C ALA A 165 16.84 -11.59 -8.60
N ALA A 166 16.48 -10.90 -9.68
CA ALA A 166 15.81 -11.50 -10.83
C ALA A 166 16.71 -12.49 -11.58
N ASP A 167 18.00 -12.20 -11.71
CA ASP A 167 18.97 -13.08 -12.38
C ASP A 167 19.40 -14.29 -11.51
N ASP A 168 19.40 -14.15 -10.18
CA ASP A 168 19.84 -15.17 -9.23
C ASP A 168 18.86 -15.26 -8.04
N PRO A 169 17.96 -16.28 -8.01
CA PRO A 169 16.98 -16.46 -6.94
C PRO A 169 17.60 -16.67 -5.54
N THR A 170 18.90 -16.93 -5.45
CA THR A 170 19.60 -17.04 -4.16
C THR A 170 19.94 -15.68 -3.56
N LYS A 171 19.87 -14.61 -4.36
CA LYS A 171 20.10 -13.24 -3.93
C LYS A 171 18.81 -12.64 -3.37
N PRO A 172 18.92 -11.93 -2.24
CA PRO A 172 17.74 -11.36 -1.61
C PRO A 172 17.22 -10.18 -2.40
N ASP A 173 15.90 -10.08 -2.46
CA ASP A 173 15.18 -8.88 -2.89
C ASP A 173 15.59 -7.64 -2.06
N PRO A 174 15.66 -6.44 -2.68
CA PRO A 174 16.11 -5.22 -2.02
C PRO A 174 15.26 -4.82 -0.80
N PHE A 175 13.95 -5.07 -0.84
CA PHE A 175 13.02 -4.66 0.21
C PHE A 175 12.91 -5.69 1.34
N LEU A 176 13.28 -6.94 1.08
CA LEU A 176 13.14 -8.03 2.04
C LEU A 176 13.86 -7.77 3.38
N ALA A 177 14.99 -7.05 3.36
CA ALA A 177 15.72 -6.72 4.59
C ALA A 177 14.94 -5.76 5.49
N ILE A 178 14.37 -4.69 4.95
CA ILE A 178 13.61 -3.72 5.74
C ILE A 178 12.28 -4.31 6.21
N VAL A 179 11.57 -5.05 5.34
CA VAL A 179 10.31 -5.71 5.69
C VAL A 179 10.52 -6.75 6.78
N SER A 180 11.53 -7.62 6.66
CA SER A 180 11.83 -8.61 7.71
C SER A 180 12.19 -7.95 9.05
N THR A 181 12.81 -6.77 9.02
CA THR A 181 13.11 -6.00 10.23
C THR A 181 11.82 -5.43 10.84
N ILE A 182 10.91 -4.89 10.02
CA ILE A 182 9.59 -4.39 10.50
C ILE A 182 8.77 -5.53 11.09
N SER A 183 8.70 -6.68 10.40
CA SER A 183 8.07 -7.91 10.90
C SER A 183 8.65 -8.34 12.24
N SER A 184 9.99 -8.37 12.37
CA SER A 184 10.62 -8.70 13.66
C SER A 184 10.26 -7.71 14.77
N LEU A 185 10.17 -6.41 14.46
CA LEU A 185 9.75 -5.37 15.41
C LEU A 185 8.28 -5.51 15.83
N ILE A 186 7.41 -5.94 14.92
CA ILE A 186 6.01 -6.32 15.22
C ILE A 186 5.99 -7.52 16.17
N SER A 187 6.75 -8.57 15.86
CA SER A 187 6.91 -9.76 16.70
C SER A 187 7.47 -9.42 18.09
N GLU A 188 8.37 -8.45 18.21
CA GLU A 188 8.89 -7.93 19.49
C GLU A 188 7.95 -6.96 20.22
N LYS A 189 6.81 -6.60 19.60
CA LYS A 189 5.83 -5.63 20.10
C LYS A 189 6.39 -4.20 20.26
N ASP A 190 7.43 -3.87 19.50
CA ASP A 190 7.96 -2.50 19.42
C ASP A 190 7.18 -1.69 18.38
N ARG A 191 6.02 -1.19 18.83
CA ARG A 191 5.13 -0.38 18.00
C ARG A 191 5.83 0.85 17.39
N ALA A 192 6.64 1.55 18.17
CA ALA A 192 7.21 2.82 17.72
C ALA A 192 8.24 2.61 16.61
N ALA A 193 9.10 1.60 16.77
CA ALA A 193 10.08 1.23 15.77
C ALA A 193 9.44 0.62 14.52
N ALA A 194 8.40 -0.21 14.66
CA ALA A 194 7.68 -0.76 13.50
C ALA A 194 7.07 0.34 12.63
N ILE A 195 6.40 1.32 13.24
CA ILE A 195 5.84 2.50 12.54
C ILE A 195 6.95 3.33 11.88
N LEU A 196 8.08 3.54 12.57
CA LEU A 196 9.22 4.23 11.99
C LEU A 196 9.74 3.50 10.74
N GLY A 197 9.81 2.17 10.79
CA GLY A 197 10.22 1.34 9.66
C GLY A 197 9.31 1.49 8.45
N GLN A 198 7.98 1.43 8.66
CA GLN A 198 7.01 1.65 7.58
C GLN A 198 7.14 3.05 6.96
N ARG A 199 7.31 4.09 7.78
CA ARG A 199 7.51 5.46 7.29
C ARG A 199 8.78 5.64 6.50
N MET A 200 9.88 4.99 6.91
CA MET A 200 11.12 5.03 6.13
C MET A 200 10.96 4.31 4.80
N LEU A 201 10.30 3.16 4.77
CA LEU A 201 9.99 2.44 3.53
C LEU A 201 9.13 3.32 2.59
N LYS A 202 8.08 3.93 3.13
CA LYS A 202 7.22 4.89 2.42
C LYS A 202 8.02 6.00 1.74
N ASN A 203 8.90 6.68 2.48
CA ASN A 203 9.71 7.77 1.96
C ASN A 203 10.68 7.32 0.85
N ARG A 204 11.25 6.11 0.98
CA ARG A 204 12.17 5.57 -0.04
C ARG A 204 11.47 5.16 -1.32
N LEU A 205 10.25 4.62 -1.22
CA LEU A 205 9.44 4.33 -2.40
C LEU A 205 9.00 5.62 -3.12
N GLU A 206 8.70 6.68 -2.38
CA GLU A 206 8.44 8.00 -2.98
C GLU A 206 9.65 8.52 -3.75
N GLU A 207 10.83 8.52 -3.12
CA GLU A 207 12.08 8.92 -3.80
C GLU A 207 12.32 8.06 -5.06
N LEU A 208 12.10 6.74 -4.96
CA LEU A 208 12.21 5.83 -6.10
C LEU A 208 11.27 6.22 -7.25
N PHE A 209 10.00 6.53 -6.98
CA PHE A 209 9.02 6.88 -8.01
C PHE A 209 9.28 8.24 -8.66
N VAL A 210 9.89 9.18 -7.92
CA VAL A 210 10.20 10.52 -8.42
C VAL A 210 11.52 10.54 -9.20
N GLU A 211 12.53 9.80 -8.76
CA GLU A 211 13.89 9.88 -9.32
C GLU A 211 14.17 8.84 -10.43
N SER A 212 13.39 7.76 -10.50
CA SER A 212 13.63 6.67 -11.45
C SER A 212 12.97 6.90 -12.81
N GLU A 213 13.57 6.35 -13.86
CA GLU A 213 13.00 6.40 -15.21
C GLU A 213 11.79 5.46 -15.36
N GLY A 214 10.75 5.92 -16.06
CA GLY A 214 9.48 5.18 -16.21
C GLY A 214 9.61 3.75 -16.75
N HIS A 215 10.58 3.50 -17.63
CA HIS A 215 10.80 2.16 -18.22
C HIS A 215 11.20 1.10 -17.18
N LEU A 216 11.68 1.51 -16.00
CA LEU A 216 12.02 0.60 -14.91
C LEU A 216 10.77 0.01 -14.25
N PHE A 217 9.59 0.60 -14.47
CA PHE A 217 8.31 0.13 -13.93
C PHE A 217 7.44 -0.59 -14.98
N GLU A 218 8.02 -0.97 -16.12
CA GLU A 218 7.32 -1.79 -17.12
C GLU A 218 7.01 -3.18 -16.56
N GLU A 219 5.90 -3.76 -17.03
CA GLU A 219 5.44 -5.08 -16.61
C GLU A 219 6.56 -6.14 -16.77
N ASN A 220 6.75 -6.95 -15.75
CA ASN A 220 7.79 -7.99 -15.67
C ASN A 220 9.24 -7.48 -15.63
N SER A 221 9.48 -6.18 -15.46
CA SER A 221 10.83 -5.70 -15.16
C SER A 221 11.31 -6.29 -13.81
N PRO A 222 12.63 -6.38 -13.57
CA PRO A 222 13.14 -6.83 -12.27
C PRO A 222 12.65 -5.98 -11.10
N LEU A 223 12.51 -4.67 -11.31
CA LEU A 223 12.00 -3.76 -10.29
C LEU A 223 10.50 -3.94 -10.08
N ASP A 224 9.75 -4.13 -11.16
CA ASP A 224 8.31 -4.42 -11.12
C ASP A 224 8.01 -5.67 -10.29
N GLN A 225 8.73 -6.78 -10.52
CA GLN A 225 8.58 -8.00 -9.73
C GLN A 225 8.90 -7.80 -8.24
N SER A 226 9.93 -6.99 -7.95
CA SER A 226 10.29 -6.66 -6.56
C SER A 226 9.21 -5.83 -5.88
N LEU A 227 8.61 -4.88 -6.61
CA LEU A 227 7.50 -4.06 -6.14
C LEU A 227 6.20 -4.85 -6.01
N GLU A 228 5.90 -5.79 -6.91
CA GLU A 228 4.76 -6.69 -6.77
C GLU A 228 4.86 -7.47 -5.46
N ASN A 229 5.98 -8.16 -5.22
CA ASN A 229 6.21 -8.89 -3.97
C ASN A 229 6.09 -7.99 -2.74
N LEU A 230 6.57 -6.75 -2.83
CA LEU A 230 6.49 -5.81 -1.71
C LEU A 230 5.05 -5.36 -1.44
N LEU A 231 4.37 -4.86 -2.47
CA LEU A 231 3.12 -4.11 -2.36
C LEU A 231 1.90 -5.03 -2.34
N SER A 232 1.97 -6.15 -3.05
CA SER A 232 0.89 -7.14 -3.11
C SER A 232 0.95 -8.20 -2.03
N ASP A 233 2.15 -8.58 -1.55
CA ASP A 233 2.30 -9.66 -0.57
C ASP A 233 2.85 -9.18 0.77
N GLN A 234 4.04 -8.58 0.78
CA GLN A 234 4.78 -8.30 2.01
C GLN A 234 4.09 -7.26 2.89
N LEU A 235 3.63 -6.14 2.33
CA LEU A 235 2.91 -5.11 3.10
C LEU A 235 1.60 -5.64 3.70
N PRO A 236 0.69 -6.29 2.95
CA PRO A 236 -0.49 -6.94 3.51
C PRO A 236 -0.17 -7.94 4.64
N ASN A 237 0.87 -8.77 4.48
CA ASN A 237 1.29 -9.71 5.53
C ASN A 237 1.69 -9.02 6.85
N LEU A 238 2.24 -7.80 6.80
CA LEU A 238 2.53 -7.03 8.02
C LEU A 238 1.27 -6.63 8.77
N VAL A 239 0.12 -6.49 8.09
CA VAL A 239 -1.17 -6.24 8.75
C VAL A 239 -1.61 -7.47 9.52
N GLU A 240 -1.63 -8.63 8.88
CA GLU A 240 -1.99 -9.90 9.51
C GLU A 240 -1.10 -10.19 10.73
N GLU A 241 0.21 -10.01 10.57
CA GLU A 241 1.16 -10.19 11.67
C GLU A 241 0.89 -9.17 12.80
N SER A 242 0.65 -7.91 12.48
CA SER A 242 0.35 -6.86 13.48
C SER A 242 -0.92 -7.16 14.25
N LEU A 243 -1.97 -7.64 13.58
CA LEU A 243 -3.23 -8.02 14.22
C LEU A 243 -3.04 -9.26 15.10
N SER A 244 -2.26 -10.25 14.66
CA SER A 244 -1.92 -11.43 15.47
C SER A 244 -1.18 -11.08 16.77
N GLN A 245 -0.44 -9.96 16.78
CA GLN A 245 0.31 -9.46 17.94
C GLN A 245 -0.45 -8.42 18.78
N ASP A 246 -1.71 -8.11 18.44
CA ASP A 246 -2.56 -7.08 19.06
C ASP A 246 -1.96 -5.66 18.93
N LEU A 247 -1.30 -5.38 17.79
CA LEU A 247 -0.72 -4.09 17.45
C LEU A 247 -1.59 -3.35 16.42
N LYS A 248 -2.86 -3.13 16.74
CA LYS A 248 -3.81 -2.43 15.85
C LYS A 248 -3.24 -1.15 15.22
N PRO A 249 -2.54 -0.25 15.94
CA PRO A 249 -2.02 0.97 15.32
C PRO A 249 -0.95 0.74 14.24
N VAL A 250 -0.24 -0.38 14.28
CA VAL A 250 0.73 -0.76 13.23
C VAL A 250 -0.01 -1.33 12.03
N ALA A 251 -1.07 -2.10 12.28
CA ALA A 251 -1.96 -2.63 11.26
C ALA A 251 -2.68 -1.52 10.46
N THR A 252 -3.10 -0.43 11.13
CA THR A 252 -3.76 0.71 10.47
C THR A 252 -2.80 1.62 9.70
N GLU A 253 -1.51 1.68 10.06
CA GLU A 253 -0.51 2.49 9.33
C GLU A 253 -0.14 1.86 7.97
N VAL A 254 -0.37 0.55 7.77
CA VAL A 254 -0.07 -0.12 6.49
C VAL A 254 -1.01 0.35 5.36
N PRO A 255 -2.35 0.36 5.50
CA PRO A 255 -3.23 0.98 4.52
C PRO A 255 -2.88 2.44 4.24
N GLU A 256 -2.58 3.25 5.27
CA GLU A 256 -2.14 4.65 5.08
C GLU A 256 -0.83 4.76 4.27
N THR A 257 0.08 3.82 4.48
CA THR A 257 1.33 3.71 3.71
C THR A 257 1.05 3.32 2.27
N ALA A 258 0.16 2.34 2.05
CA ALA A 258 -0.28 1.90 0.73
C ALA A 258 -1.01 3.01 -0.03
N GLU A 259 -1.92 3.75 0.60
CA GLU A 259 -2.62 4.89 0.01
C GLU A 259 -1.62 5.95 -0.47
N TYR A 260 -0.62 6.26 0.35
CA TYR A 260 0.40 7.24 -0.01
C TYR A 260 1.24 6.77 -1.21
N ILE A 261 1.73 5.53 -1.17
CA ILE A 261 2.55 4.95 -2.24
C ILE A 261 1.73 4.90 -3.54
N GLY A 262 0.49 4.42 -3.49
CA GLY A 262 -0.39 4.34 -4.66
C GLY A 262 -0.77 5.72 -5.20
N SER A 263 -0.96 6.72 -4.34
CA SER A 263 -1.21 8.11 -4.76
C SER A 263 0.02 8.68 -5.46
N LYS A 264 1.24 8.44 -4.95
CA LYS A 264 2.47 8.83 -5.62
C LYS A 264 2.71 8.10 -6.94
N ALA A 265 2.38 6.81 -7.03
CA ALA A 265 2.39 6.08 -8.29
C ALA A 265 1.44 6.73 -9.31
N THR A 266 0.23 7.07 -8.87
CA THR A 266 -0.80 7.72 -9.69
C THR A 266 -0.37 9.11 -10.17
N GLU A 267 0.17 9.96 -9.28
CA GLU A 267 0.69 11.30 -9.60
C GLU A 267 1.83 11.25 -10.65
N ASN A 268 2.62 10.18 -10.66
CA ASN A 268 3.72 9.98 -11.60
C ASN A 268 3.33 9.10 -12.82
N ASN A 269 2.04 8.77 -12.99
CA ASN A 269 1.52 7.90 -14.06
C ASN A 269 2.20 6.52 -14.13
N LEU A 270 2.51 5.94 -12.97
CA LEU A 270 3.13 4.62 -12.86
C LEU A 270 2.05 3.54 -12.70
N SER A 271 1.66 2.93 -13.83
CA SER A 271 0.61 1.91 -13.91
C SER A 271 0.88 0.68 -13.02
N MET A 272 2.04 0.05 -13.15
CA MET A 272 2.32 -1.20 -12.42
C MET A 272 2.36 -1.02 -10.90
N PRO A 273 3.10 -0.05 -10.32
CA PRO A 273 3.06 0.17 -8.87
C PRO A 273 1.64 0.48 -8.37
N PHE A 274 0.84 1.24 -9.12
CA PHE A 274 -0.56 1.49 -8.79
C PHE A 274 -1.37 0.19 -8.73
N GLN A 275 -1.25 -0.66 -9.75
CA GLN A 275 -1.93 -1.95 -9.82
C GLN A 275 -1.53 -2.86 -8.65
N HIS A 276 -0.24 -2.93 -8.29
CA HIS A 276 0.26 -3.76 -7.19
C HIS A 276 -0.25 -3.32 -5.83
N VAL A 277 -0.37 -2.00 -5.60
CA VAL A 277 -0.97 -1.47 -4.36
C VAL A 277 -2.45 -1.83 -4.29
N VAL A 278 -3.21 -1.60 -5.37
CA VAL A 278 -4.64 -1.94 -5.41
C VAL A 278 -4.84 -3.44 -5.18
N LYS A 279 -4.05 -4.28 -5.86
CA LYS A 279 -4.02 -5.74 -5.67
C LYS A 279 -3.79 -6.11 -4.21
N GLY A 280 -2.71 -5.62 -3.61
CA GLY A 280 -2.37 -5.94 -2.22
C GLY A 280 -3.43 -5.52 -1.21
N GLN A 281 -4.04 -4.35 -1.41
CA GLN A 281 -5.14 -3.92 -0.53
C GLN A 281 -6.42 -4.74 -0.74
N THR A 282 -6.74 -5.14 -1.97
CA THR A 282 -7.88 -6.04 -2.21
C THR A 282 -7.64 -7.45 -1.66
N ASP A 283 -6.41 -7.97 -1.74
CA ASP A 283 -6.05 -9.26 -1.13
C ASP A 283 -6.09 -9.19 0.39
N LEU A 284 -5.63 -8.08 0.96
CA LEU A 284 -5.78 -7.82 2.39
C LEU A 284 -7.25 -7.85 2.81
N ILE A 285 -8.15 -7.23 2.05
CA ILE A 285 -9.59 -7.28 2.34
C ILE A 285 -10.07 -8.74 2.33
N ASP A 286 -9.67 -9.55 1.36
CA ASP A 286 -10.10 -10.96 1.30
C ASP A 286 -9.56 -11.80 2.48
N GLY A 287 -8.32 -11.56 2.91
CA GLY A 287 -7.64 -12.31 3.97
C GLY A 287 -8.06 -11.97 5.41
N LEU A 288 -8.56 -10.76 5.66
CA LEU A 288 -9.01 -10.35 7.00
C LEU A 288 -10.25 -11.13 7.43
N GLY A 289 -10.42 -11.36 8.74
CA GLY A 289 -11.68 -11.83 9.31
C GLY A 289 -12.64 -10.68 9.65
N PHE A 290 -13.67 -10.99 10.43
CA PHE A 290 -14.81 -10.10 10.71
C PHE A 290 -14.87 -9.63 12.17
N ASP A 291 -13.77 -9.72 12.90
CA ASP A 291 -13.69 -9.25 14.28
C ASP A 291 -13.45 -7.72 14.36
N GLY A 292 -13.56 -7.13 15.55
CA GLY A 292 -13.51 -5.66 15.70
C GLY A 292 -12.21 -5.01 15.17
N PRO A 293 -11.02 -5.52 15.51
CA PRO A 293 -9.76 -5.02 14.96
C PRO A 293 -9.61 -5.24 13.45
N GLU A 294 -9.88 -6.45 12.94
CA GLU A 294 -9.76 -6.78 11.52
C GLU A 294 -10.77 -6.01 10.67
N GLU A 295 -12.01 -5.85 11.13
CA GLU A 295 -13.05 -5.06 10.45
C GLU A 295 -12.68 -3.58 10.37
N SER A 296 -12.00 -3.05 11.39
CA SER A 296 -11.48 -1.69 11.36
C SER A 296 -10.40 -1.52 10.30
N VAL A 297 -9.49 -2.48 10.17
CA VAL A 297 -8.43 -2.41 9.15
C VAL A 297 -8.98 -2.67 7.75
N ARG A 298 -9.97 -3.58 7.62
CA ARG A 298 -10.74 -3.77 6.38
C ARG A 298 -11.36 -2.46 5.92
N LYS A 299 -11.95 -1.72 6.86
CA LYS A 299 -12.48 -0.37 6.59
C LYS A 299 -11.41 0.51 5.93
N ASP A 300 -10.28 0.65 6.59
CA ASP A 300 -9.17 1.50 6.15
C ASP A 300 -8.60 1.05 4.78
N ALA A 301 -8.54 -0.27 4.53
CA ALA A 301 -8.10 -0.83 3.25
C ALA A 301 -9.07 -0.53 2.10
N ILE A 302 -10.39 -0.64 2.28
CA ILE A 302 -11.36 -0.25 1.24
C ILE A 302 -11.36 1.26 1.04
N ASP A 303 -11.29 2.07 2.11
CA ASP A 303 -11.23 3.53 1.99
C ASP A 303 -9.99 3.93 1.16
N THR A 304 -8.86 3.24 1.39
CA THR A 304 -7.63 3.37 0.61
C THR A 304 -7.84 2.98 -0.86
N VAL A 305 -8.43 1.81 -1.15
CA VAL A 305 -8.70 1.38 -2.53
C VAL A 305 -9.69 2.34 -3.22
N GLU A 306 -10.71 2.85 -2.52
CA GLU A 306 -11.65 3.83 -3.07
C GLU A 306 -10.91 5.11 -3.50
N SER A 307 -10.07 5.63 -2.62
CA SER A 307 -9.23 6.81 -2.87
C SER A 307 -8.33 6.61 -4.08
N LEU A 308 -7.59 5.50 -4.11
CA LEU A 308 -6.67 5.15 -5.19
C LEU A 308 -7.37 4.98 -6.53
N LEU A 309 -8.45 4.20 -6.61
CA LEU A 309 -9.21 4.02 -7.86
C LEU A 309 -9.81 5.33 -8.35
N GLY A 310 -10.30 6.17 -7.43
CA GLY A 310 -10.79 7.50 -7.75
C GLY A 310 -9.70 8.39 -8.37
N ASN A 311 -8.49 8.38 -7.81
CA ASN A 311 -7.34 9.13 -8.33
C ASN A 311 -6.84 8.56 -9.66
N GLY A 312 -6.80 7.23 -9.79
CA GLY A 312 -6.39 6.54 -11.01
C GLY A 312 -7.27 6.90 -12.20
N ILE A 313 -8.59 6.96 -12.00
CA ILE A 313 -9.54 7.43 -13.03
C ILE A 313 -9.30 8.91 -13.40
N GLU A 314 -8.96 9.76 -12.42
CA GLU A 314 -8.69 11.18 -12.66
C GLU A 314 -7.40 11.43 -13.46
N GLN A 315 -6.38 10.58 -13.22
CA GLN A 315 -5.10 10.57 -13.94
C GLN A 315 -5.11 9.64 -15.17
N GLU A 316 -6.28 9.15 -15.59
CA GLU A 316 -6.46 8.40 -16.85
C GLU A 316 -5.78 7.01 -16.88
N LEU A 317 -5.46 6.44 -15.71
CA LEU A 317 -5.05 5.04 -15.50
C LEU A 317 -6.28 4.10 -15.57
N PHE A 318 -7.03 4.19 -16.67
CA PHE A 318 -8.36 3.57 -16.77
C PHE A 318 -8.32 2.04 -16.83
N GLU A 319 -7.30 1.44 -17.44
CA GLU A 319 -7.22 -0.03 -17.55
C GLU A 319 -7.01 -0.64 -16.16
N GLU A 320 -6.05 -0.11 -15.42
CA GLU A 320 -5.69 -0.53 -14.08
C GLU A 320 -6.83 -0.23 -13.11
N ALA A 321 -7.46 0.94 -13.23
CA ALA A 321 -8.63 1.29 -12.45
C ALA A 321 -9.82 0.36 -12.75
N ALA A 322 -10.03 -0.05 -14.01
CA ALA A 322 -11.10 -0.98 -14.36
C ALA A 322 -10.89 -2.33 -13.66
N ILE A 323 -9.68 -2.89 -13.71
CA ILE A 323 -9.32 -4.14 -13.03
C ILE A 323 -9.55 -3.98 -11.52
N GLY A 324 -9.05 -2.90 -10.94
CA GLY A 324 -9.17 -2.61 -9.52
C GLY A 324 -10.61 -2.44 -9.04
N VAL A 325 -11.44 -1.68 -9.77
CA VAL A 325 -12.88 -1.54 -9.49
C VAL A 325 -13.58 -2.89 -9.53
N ARG A 326 -13.24 -3.72 -10.52
CA ARG A 326 -13.87 -5.04 -10.67
C ARG A 326 -13.52 -5.96 -9.50
N ARG A 327 -12.24 -5.97 -9.10
CA ARG A 327 -11.72 -6.77 -8.00
C ARG A 327 -12.27 -6.32 -6.64
N LEU A 328 -12.33 -5.01 -6.39
CA LEU A 328 -12.93 -4.46 -5.16
C LEU A 328 -14.38 -4.94 -5.00
N GLY A 329 -15.19 -4.85 -6.06
CA GLY A 329 -16.57 -5.33 -6.03
C GLY A 329 -16.69 -6.82 -5.76
N TRP A 330 -15.83 -7.62 -6.40
CA TRP A 330 -15.79 -9.07 -6.21
C TRP A 330 -15.40 -9.47 -4.78
N VAL A 331 -14.30 -8.94 -4.26
CA VAL A 331 -13.84 -9.24 -2.89
C VAL A 331 -14.85 -8.75 -1.85
N ALA A 332 -15.44 -7.57 -2.06
CA ALA A 332 -16.49 -7.07 -1.16
C ALA A 332 -17.74 -7.97 -1.18
N ALA A 333 -18.12 -8.49 -2.35
CA ALA A 333 -19.24 -9.40 -2.48
C ALA A 333 -18.94 -10.77 -1.85
N ALA A 334 -17.73 -11.32 -2.05
CA ALA A 334 -17.27 -12.53 -1.39
C ALA A 334 -17.28 -12.36 0.14
N SER A 335 -16.77 -11.23 0.63
CA SER A 335 -16.79 -10.83 2.04
C SER A 335 -18.22 -10.82 2.61
N ALA A 336 -19.18 -10.23 1.88
CA ALA A 336 -20.58 -10.23 2.28
C ALA A 336 -21.17 -11.65 2.37
N MET A 337 -20.86 -12.53 1.41
CA MET A 337 -21.34 -13.91 1.39
C MET A 337 -20.76 -14.78 2.53
N MET A 338 -19.55 -14.46 3.01
CA MET A 338 -18.87 -15.18 4.08
C MET A 338 -19.31 -14.76 5.50
N ARG A 339 -19.92 -13.58 5.65
CA ARG A 339 -20.33 -13.05 6.97
C ARG A 339 -21.44 -13.89 7.62
N SER A 340 -21.48 -13.81 8.95
CA SER A 340 -22.55 -14.36 9.79
C SER A 340 -23.33 -13.25 10.54
N THR A 341 -24.44 -13.62 11.17
CA THR A 341 -25.28 -12.72 11.99
C THR A 341 -24.45 -11.98 13.04
N GLY A 342 -24.68 -10.68 13.21
CA GLY A 342 -23.99 -9.83 14.19
C GLY A 342 -22.60 -9.32 13.80
N GLN A 343 -22.09 -9.65 12.61
CA GLN A 343 -20.80 -9.17 12.07
C GLN A 343 -21.01 -8.08 11.01
N ILE A 344 -21.85 -7.07 11.31
CA ILE A 344 -22.34 -6.12 10.29
C ILE A 344 -21.88 -4.69 10.57
N SER A 345 -21.26 -4.08 9.55
CA SER A 345 -21.06 -2.62 9.45
C SER A 345 -21.96 -2.06 8.35
N LYS A 346 -23.25 -1.85 8.65
CA LYS A 346 -24.28 -1.48 7.64
C LYS A 346 -23.90 -0.24 6.83
N VAL A 347 -23.40 0.77 7.53
CA VAL A 347 -23.05 2.08 6.94
C VAL A 347 -21.96 1.93 5.89
N TYR A 348 -20.98 1.08 6.16
CA TYR A 348 -19.80 0.95 5.34
C TYR A 348 -20.07 0.18 4.04
N THR A 349 -20.76 -0.96 4.11
CA THR A 349 -21.14 -1.70 2.89
C THR A 349 -22.02 -0.84 1.97
N SER A 350 -22.92 -0.04 2.56
CA SER A 350 -23.77 0.90 1.82
C SER A 350 -22.96 1.99 1.11
N LEU A 351 -21.97 2.55 1.81
CA LEU A 351 -21.03 3.51 1.24
C LEU A 351 -20.27 2.92 0.06
N LEU A 352 -19.77 1.70 0.20
CA LEU A 352 -19.04 1.02 -0.88
C LEU A 352 -19.89 0.80 -2.13
N ILE A 353 -21.13 0.33 -1.99
CA ILE A 353 -22.06 0.20 -3.13
C ILE A 353 -22.29 1.57 -3.80
N SER A 354 -22.43 2.63 -2.99
CA SER A 354 -22.65 4.00 -3.48
C SER A 354 -21.42 4.64 -4.14
N THR A 355 -20.24 4.03 -4.01
CA THR A 355 -18.98 4.53 -4.58
C THR A 355 -18.85 4.21 -6.06
N PHE A 356 -19.34 3.06 -6.55
CA PHE A 356 -19.27 2.72 -7.98
C PHE A 356 -19.94 3.75 -8.91
N PRO A 357 -21.12 4.32 -8.59
CA PRO A 357 -21.68 5.44 -9.34
C PRO A 357 -20.78 6.69 -9.39
N LYS A 358 -19.95 6.93 -8.36
CA LYS A 358 -18.99 8.04 -8.37
C LYS A 358 -17.87 7.78 -9.37
N PHE A 359 -17.31 6.56 -9.39
CA PHE A 359 -16.31 6.15 -10.38
C PHE A 359 -16.85 6.22 -11.81
N LEU A 360 -18.09 5.73 -12.01
CA LEU A 360 -18.81 5.86 -13.27
C LEU A 360 -18.90 7.32 -13.73
N SER A 361 -19.33 8.22 -12.84
CA SER A 361 -19.42 9.66 -13.16
C SER A 361 -18.06 10.25 -13.54
N LYS A 362 -17.00 9.95 -12.78
CA LYS A 362 -15.64 10.42 -13.08
C LYS A 362 -15.16 9.91 -14.45
N ALA A 363 -15.40 8.64 -14.77
CA ALA A 363 -15.02 8.04 -16.05
C ALA A 363 -15.79 8.66 -17.23
N LEU A 364 -17.11 8.87 -17.09
CA LEU A 364 -17.94 9.50 -18.12
C LEU A 364 -17.50 10.94 -18.40
N ASN A 365 -17.12 11.71 -17.38
CA ASN A 365 -16.66 13.10 -17.53
C ASN A 365 -15.31 13.25 -18.24
N LYS A 366 -14.55 12.15 -18.38
CA LYS A 366 -13.22 12.13 -19.02
C LYS A 366 -13.24 11.51 -20.43
N GLY A 367 -14.28 10.74 -20.76
CA GLY A 367 -14.37 10.04 -22.03
C GLY A 367 -14.83 10.93 -23.16
N ASP A 368 -13.90 11.52 -23.91
CA ASP A 368 -14.22 12.11 -25.20
C ASP A 368 -14.47 10.97 -26.21
N GLU A 369 -15.68 10.91 -26.76
CA GLU A 369 -16.15 9.95 -27.78
C GLU A 369 -16.30 8.47 -27.30
N LEU A 370 -17.25 8.22 -26.40
CA LEU A 370 -17.63 6.86 -26.01
C LEU A 370 -18.60 6.24 -27.04
N THR A 371 -18.26 5.06 -27.56
CA THR A 371 -19.15 4.30 -28.45
C THR A 371 -20.09 3.42 -27.63
N ASP A 372 -21.40 3.48 -27.89
CA ASP A 372 -22.32 2.53 -27.23
C ASP A 372 -22.08 1.09 -27.70
N LEU A 373 -22.12 0.16 -26.74
CA LEU A 373 -22.00 -1.26 -26.99
C LEU A 373 -23.37 -1.92 -26.83
N ARG A 374 -23.60 -3.01 -27.56
CA ARG A 374 -24.77 -3.84 -27.28
C ARG A 374 -24.69 -4.41 -25.85
N VAL A 375 -25.84 -4.60 -25.22
CA VAL A 375 -25.98 -5.13 -23.85
C VAL A 375 -25.13 -6.39 -23.61
N ASP A 376 -25.15 -7.36 -24.55
CA ASP A 376 -24.37 -8.60 -24.42
C ASP A 376 -22.85 -8.38 -24.42
N ARG A 377 -22.38 -7.29 -25.03
CA ARG A 377 -20.97 -6.87 -25.02
C ARG A 377 -20.62 -6.10 -23.73
N TRP A 378 -21.52 -5.27 -23.21
CA TRP A 378 -21.33 -4.59 -21.92
C TRP A 378 -21.07 -5.57 -20.79
N LEU A 379 -21.82 -6.67 -20.76
CA LEU A 379 -21.64 -7.74 -19.76
C LEU A 379 -20.30 -8.48 -19.87
N ARG A 380 -19.57 -8.32 -20.97
CA ARG A 380 -18.30 -8.99 -21.27
C ARG A 380 -17.16 -8.00 -21.54
N VAL A 381 -17.29 -6.75 -21.09
CA VAL A 381 -16.40 -5.65 -21.50
C VAL A 381 -14.92 -5.94 -21.26
N HIS A 382 -14.56 -6.71 -20.22
CA HIS A 382 -13.17 -7.01 -19.85
C HIS A 382 -12.42 -7.90 -20.84
N ILE A 383 -13.12 -8.76 -21.57
CA ILE A 383 -12.52 -9.65 -22.57
C ILE A 383 -12.58 -9.07 -23.99
N LEU A 384 -13.13 -7.87 -24.13
CA LEU A 384 -13.25 -7.21 -25.42
C LEU A 384 -12.12 -6.20 -25.61
N ASP A 385 -11.72 -6.04 -26.86
CA ASP A 385 -10.87 -4.94 -27.30
C ASP A 385 -11.73 -3.68 -27.47
N VAL A 386 -11.86 -2.92 -26.37
CA VAL A 386 -12.68 -1.71 -26.23
C VAL A 386 -11.89 -0.67 -25.44
N SER A 387 -12.38 0.57 -25.40
CA SER A 387 -11.64 1.63 -24.71
C SER A 387 -11.49 1.30 -23.21
N PRO A 388 -10.35 1.65 -22.59
CA PRO A 388 -10.15 1.48 -21.15
C PRO A 388 -11.26 2.13 -20.30
N ILE A 389 -11.80 3.27 -20.74
CA ILE A 389 -12.92 3.96 -20.06
C ILE A 389 -14.18 3.09 -20.08
N GLN A 390 -14.50 2.44 -21.20
CA GLN A 390 -15.63 1.51 -21.27
C GLN A 390 -15.44 0.32 -20.33
N LYS A 391 -14.20 -0.17 -20.14
CA LYS A 391 -13.91 -1.20 -19.15
C LYS A 391 -14.21 -0.70 -17.73
N VAL A 392 -13.84 0.54 -17.37
CA VAL A 392 -14.20 1.13 -16.06
C VAL A 392 -15.72 1.17 -15.88
N ILE A 393 -16.47 1.60 -16.90
CA ILE A 393 -17.94 1.69 -16.85
C ILE A 393 -18.56 0.31 -16.61
N GLY A 394 -18.13 -0.72 -17.36
CA GLY A 394 -18.62 -2.07 -17.14
C GLY A 394 -18.16 -2.68 -15.81
N SER A 395 -16.94 -2.38 -15.34
CA SER A 395 -16.49 -2.75 -13.98
C SER A 395 -17.40 -2.16 -12.91
N CYS A 396 -17.76 -0.87 -13.03
CA CYS A 396 -18.65 -0.22 -12.06
C CYS A 396 -20.00 -0.93 -11.99
N TYR A 397 -20.60 -1.25 -13.13
CA TYR A 397 -21.86 -1.99 -13.18
C TYR A 397 -21.72 -3.41 -12.61
N GLY A 398 -20.72 -4.16 -13.06
CA GLY A 398 -20.50 -5.54 -12.63
C GLY A 398 -20.26 -5.64 -11.13
N SER A 399 -19.39 -4.78 -10.58
CA SER A 399 -19.10 -4.69 -9.15
C SER A 399 -20.32 -4.28 -8.32
N MET A 400 -21.07 -3.28 -8.80
CA MET A 400 -22.26 -2.81 -8.08
C MET A 400 -23.36 -3.87 -8.08
N ALA A 401 -23.62 -4.53 -9.21
CA ALA A 401 -24.59 -5.60 -9.33
C ALA A 401 -24.21 -6.81 -8.44
N GLU A 402 -22.96 -7.25 -8.50
CA GLU A 402 -22.49 -8.39 -7.72
C GLU A 402 -22.57 -8.14 -6.21
N LEU A 403 -22.11 -6.97 -5.73
CA LEU A 403 -22.19 -6.61 -4.32
C LEU A 403 -23.65 -6.42 -3.85
N THR A 404 -24.51 -5.85 -4.70
CA THR A 404 -25.95 -5.74 -4.41
C THR A 404 -26.58 -7.13 -4.27
N SER A 405 -26.27 -8.06 -5.19
CA SER A 405 -26.75 -9.45 -5.12
C SER A 405 -26.27 -10.14 -3.83
N ALA A 406 -25.01 -9.94 -3.44
CA ALA A 406 -24.48 -10.48 -2.19
C ALA A 406 -25.22 -9.94 -0.96
N ALA A 407 -25.54 -8.64 -0.94
CA ALA A 407 -26.32 -8.03 0.14
C ALA A 407 -27.73 -8.64 0.26
N ILE A 408 -28.46 -8.77 -0.85
CA ILE A 408 -29.81 -9.38 -0.86
C ILE A 408 -29.75 -10.80 -0.31
N ARG A 409 -28.80 -11.61 -0.78
CA ARG A 409 -28.64 -13.01 -0.37
C ARG A 409 -28.22 -13.14 1.09
N PHE A 410 -27.41 -12.21 1.58
CA PHE A 410 -27.10 -12.15 3.01
C PHE A 410 -28.36 -11.93 3.82
N GLU A 411 -29.16 -10.91 3.49
CA GLU A 411 -30.39 -10.59 4.23
C GLU A 411 -31.40 -11.73 4.19
N LEU A 412 -31.60 -12.36 3.03
CA LEU A 412 -32.45 -13.55 2.89
C LEU A 412 -32.00 -14.71 3.77
N LYS A 413 -30.68 -14.85 4.00
CA LYS A 413 -30.09 -15.93 4.78
C LYS A 413 -30.13 -15.65 6.28
N THR A 414 -29.94 -14.39 6.69
CA THR A 414 -29.71 -14.01 8.09
C THR A 414 -30.89 -13.31 8.74
N GLU A 415 -31.85 -12.85 7.95
CA GLU A 415 -32.95 -11.96 8.36
C GLU A 415 -32.46 -10.63 8.97
N GLU A 416 -31.17 -10.31 8.82
CA GLU A 416 -30.55 -9.08 9.32
C GLU A 416 -30.23 -8.16 8.15
N GLN A 417 -30.79 -6.95 8.17
CA GLN A 417 -30.46 -5.92 7.19
C GLN A 417 -28.95 -5.64 7.14
N PHE A 418 -28.35 -5.82 5.97
CA PHE A 418 -26.92 -5.72 5.73
C PHE A 418 -26.50 -4.33 5.26
N VAL A 419 -27.38 -3.65 4.53
CA VAL A 419 -27.14 -2.33 3.93
C VAL A 419 -28.30 -1.40 4.21
N ASN A 420 -28.06 -0.10 4.08
CA ASN A 420 -29.11 0.91 3.99
C ASN A 420 -29.60 0.95 2.54
N TRP A 421 -30.76 0.35 2.28
CA TRP A 421 -31.28 0.20 0.93
C TRP A 421 -31.69 1.51 0.26
N ASN A 422 -32.11 2.51 1.03
CA ASN A 422 -32.33 3.86 0.50
C ASN A 422 -31.02 4.44 -0.08
N MET A 423 -29.89 4.25 0.62
CA MET A 423 -28.58 4.68 0.11
C MET A 423 -28.17 3.92 -1.16
N VAL A 424 -28.40 2.60 -1.19
CA VAL A 424 -28.13 1.75 -2.37
C VAL A 424 -29.01 2.15 -3.56
N GLY A 425 -30.31 2.36 -3.34
CA GLY A 425 -31.27 2.82 -4.35
C GLY A 425 -30.90 4.18 -4.93
N ASN A 426 -30.45 5.12 -4.08
CA ASN A 426 -29.91 6.41 -4.53
C ASN A 426 -28.65 6.26 -5.38
N GLY A 427 -27.75 5.33 -5.03
CA GLY A 427 -26.57 5.01 -5.83
C GLY A 427 -26.96 4.51 -7.22
N TRP A 428 -27.88 3.53 -7.29
CA TRP A 428 -28.36 2.97 -8.56
C TRP A 428 -29.02 4.04 -9.42
N THR A 429 -29.87 4.88 -8.81
CA THR A 429 -30.53 6.01 -9.46
C THR A 429 -29.53 7.00 -10.07
N ARG A 430 -28.49 7.37 -9.31
CA ARG A 430 -27.44 8.29 -9.78
C ARG A 430 -26.65 7.69 -10.95
N GLY A 431 -26.37 6.39 -10.92
CA GLY A 431 -25.72 5.70 -12.03
C GLY A 431 -26.54 5.75 -13.31
N ALA A 432 -27.85 5.49 -13.21
CA ALA A 432 -28.77 5.60 -14.33
C ALA A 432 -28.85 7.05 -14.86
N GLU A 433 -28.93 8.04 -13.96
CA GLU A 433 -28.96 9.47 -14.31
C GLU A 433 -27.70 9.89 -15.09
N ASN A 434 -26.51 9.49 -14.63
CA ASN A 434 -25.26 9.79 -15.34
C ASN A 434 -25.21 9.14 -16.73
N LEU A 435 -25.71 7.90 -16.87
CA LEU A 435 -25.73 7.19 -18.15
C LEU A 435 -26.78 7.73 -19.11
N ASP A 436 -27.93 8.15 -18.63
CA ASP A 436 -29.00 8.78 -19.43
C ASP A 436 -28.56 10.13 -20.01
N GLN A 437 -27.67 10.84 -19.31
CA GLN A 437 -27.02 12.07 -19.80
C GLN A 437 -25.85 11.80 -20.75
N SER A 438 -25.47 10.54 -20.95
CA SER A 438 -24.39 10.11 -21.84
C SER A 438 -24.92 9.53 -23.15
N GLU A 439 -24.03 9.26 -24.12
CA GLU A 439 -24.40 8.62 -25.39
C GLU A 439 -24.50 7.07 -25.28
N LEU A 440 -24.41 6.50 -24.07
CA LEU A 440 -24.39 5.05 -23.82
C LEU A 440 -25.78 4.48 -23.57
N GLU A 441 -26.67 4.59 -24.56
CA GLU A 441 -28.09 4.19 -24.43
C GLU A 441 -28.27 2.74 -23.95
N SER A 442 -27.55 1.78 -24.54
CA SER A 442 -27.67 0.36 -24.16
C SER A 442 -27.22 0.10 -22.73
N MET A 443 -26.21 0.85 -22.25
CA MET A 443 -25.75 0.77 -20.86
C MET A 443 -26.77 1.38 -19.90
N ALA A 444 -27.35 2.54 -20.26
CA ALA A 444 -28.41 3.18 -19.49
C ALA A 444 -29.64 2.26 -19.35
N GLU A 445 -30.04 1.59 -20.43
CA GLU A 445 -31.15 0.62 -20.43
C GLU A 445 -30.83 -0.62 -19.60
N LEU A 446 -29.60 -1.16 -19.68
CA LEU A 446 -29.17 -2.27 -18.81
C LEU A 446 -29.19 -1.88 -17.32
N TRP A 447 -28.68 -0.69 -17.00
CA TRP A 447 -28.64 -0.18 -15.64
C TRP A 447 -30.05 0.04 -15.08
N TYR A 448 -30.91 0.75 -15.82
CA TYR A 448 -32.31 0.98 -15.42
C TYR A 448 -33.12 -0.32 -15.38
N GLY A 449 -32.88 -1.26 -16.31
CA GLY A 449 -33.50 -2.57 -16.29
C GLY A 449 -33.14 -3.34 -15.02
N THR A 450 -31.90 -3.19 -14.52
CA THR A 450 -31.46 -3.78 -13.25
C THR A 450 -32.18 -3.13 -12.07
N ILE A 451 -32.42 -1.81 -12.10
CA ILE A 451 -33.25 -1.12 -11.09
C ILE A 451 -34.67 -1.70 -11.05
N LEU A 452 -35.30 -1.93 -12.20
CA LEU A 452 -36.62 -2.58 -12.27
C LEU A 452 -36.57 -4.00 -11.69
N TYR A 453 -35.49 -4.74 -11.94
CA TYR A 453 -35.31 -6.07 -11.38
C TYR A 453 -35.13 -6.06 -9.85
N LEU A 454 -34.35 -5.12 -9.32
CA LEU A 454 -34.20 -4.93 -7.87
C LEU A 454 -35.53 -4.56 -7.20
N ARG A 455 -36.36 -3.72 -7.85
CA ARG A 455 -37.71 -3.42 -7.36
C ARG A 455 -38.64 -4.62 -7.39
N TYR A 456 -38.52 -5.45 -8.43
CA TYR A 456 -39.24 -6.72 -8.46
C TYR A 456 -38.83 -7.64 -7.29
N ILE A 457 -37.52 -7.72 -7.01
CA ILE A 457 -37.01 -8.49 -5.87
C ILE A 457 -37.60 -7.96 -4.57
N ASP A 458 -37.58 -6.65 -4.34
CA ASP A 458 -38.20 -6.00 -3.17
C ASP A 458 -39.68 -6.37 -3.03
N ASP A 459 -40.47 -6.24 -4.10
CA ASP A 459 -41.91 -6.55 -4.12
C ASP A 459 -42.25 -8.01 -3.79
N VAL A 460 -41.38 -8.97 -4.16
CA VAL A 460 -41.64 -10.41 -3.97
C VAL A 460 -40.87 -11.02 -2.78
N SER A 461 -39.95 -10.28 -2.18
CA SER A 461 -39.17 -10.73 -1.03
C SER A 461 -39.96 -10.58 0.28
N PRO A 462 -39.55 -11.28 1.36
CA PRO A 462 -40.08 -11.00 2.69
C PRO A 462 -39.82 -9.55 3.13
N GLU A 463 -40.70 -8.98 3.97
CA GLU A 463 -40.65 -7.57 4.40
C GLU A 463 -39.31 -7.10 5.02
N HIS A 464 -38.48 -8.03 5.52
CA HIS A 464 -37.19 -7.71 6.15
C HIS A 464 -36.03 -7.58 5.14
N VAL A 465 -36.24 -7.97 3.89
CA VAL A 465 -35.23 -7.90 2.81
C VAL A 465 -35.49 -6.63 2.03
N MET A 466 -34.44 -5.87 1.74
CA MET A 466 -34.58 -4.64 0.95
C MET A 466 -35.47 -3.56 1.60
N GLU A 467 -35.70 -3.61 2.92
CA GLU A 467 -36.49 -2.62 3.65
C GLU A 467 -35.99 -1.18 3.36
N ASP A 468 -36.93 -0.31 2.97
CA ASP A 468 -36.71 1.07 2.52
C ASP A 468 -35.93 1.21 1.20
N PHE A 469 -35.97 0.22 0.31
CA PHE A 469 -35.49 0.37 -1.07
C PHE A 469 -36.40 1.29 -1.89
N ASP A 470 -36.32 2.59 -1.61
CA ASP A 470 -37.03 3.61 -2.34
C ASP A 470 -36.22 4.09 -3.55
N ILE A 471 -36.88 4.16 -4.69
CA ILE A 471 -36.29 4.59 -5.95
C ILE A 471 -37.02 5.85 -6.42
N TYR A 472 -36.50 7.02 -6.06
CA TYR A 472 -36.96 8.33 -6.55
C TYR A 472 -36.71 8.56 -8.08
N THR A 473 -36.49 7.51 -8.88
CA THR A 473 -36.00 7.56 -10.27
C THR A 473 -36.93 8.30 -11.23
N SER A 474 -38.25 8.27 -11.03
CA SER A 474 -39.20 8.70 -12.07
C SER A 474 -39.14 10.19 -12.41
N HIS A 475 -38.52 11.02 -11.57
CA HIS A 475 -38.43 12.47 -11.78
C HIS A 475 -37.08 12.95 -12.32
N ARG A 476 -36.06 12.09 -12.38
CA ARG A 476 -34.69 12.49 -12.76
C ARG A 476 -34.21 11.94 -14.09
N LEU A 477 -34.86 10.89 -14.59
CA LEU A 477 -34.51 10.27 -15.86
C LEU A 477 -35.33 10.87 -17.00
N SER A 478 -34.78 10.80 -18.21
CA SER A 478 -35.51 11.08 -19.44
C SER A 478 -36.81 10.28 -19.50
N SER A 479 -37.88 10.93 -19.97
CA SER A 479 -39.23 10.35 -19.94
C SER A 479 -39.39 9.09 -20.82
N ASP A 480 -38.45 8.82 -21.71
CA ASP A 480 -38.46 7.71 -22.65
C ASP A 480 -37.63 6.50 -22.19
N LEU A 481 -36.53 6.69 -21.45
CA LEU A 481 -35.69 5.59 -20.98
C LEU A 481 -36.48 4.49 -20.24
N PRO A 482 -37.37 4.80 -19.27
CA PRO A 482 -38.15 3.77 -18.58
C PRO A 482 -39.05 2.95 -19.50
N VAL A 483 -39.74 3.61 -20.44
CA VAL A 483 -40.69 2.96 -21.36
C VAL A 483 -39.94 2.08 -22.35
N ARG A 484 -38.85 2.58 -22.95
CA ARG A 484 -38.00 1.82 -23.88
C ARG A 484 -37.39 0.59 -23.21
N THR A 485 -36.87 0.76 -21.99
CA THR A 485 -36.28 -0.34 -21.21
C THR A 485 -37.32 -1.42 -20.92
N ALA A 486 -38.51 -1.04 -20.44
CA ALA A 486 -39.60 -1.99 -20.17
C ALA A 486 -40.02 -2.74 -21.45
N ASP A 487 -40.14 -2.05 -22.59
CA ASP A 487 -40.44 -2.70 -23.87
C ASP A 487 -39.38 -3.73 -24.28
N ARG A 488 -38.10 -3.42 -24.06
CA ARG A 488 -36.99 -4.34 -24.34
C ARG A 488 -36.93 -5.55 -23.41
N ILE A 489 -37.36 -5.40 -22.15
CA ILE A 489 -37.48 -6.53 -21.23
C ILE A 489 -38.65 -7.42 -21.66
N ILE A 490 -39.81 -6.81 -21.93
CA ILE A 490 -41.04 -7.53 -22.32
C ILE A 490 -40.84 -8.33 -23.62
N ASN A 491 -40.08 -7.79 -24.57
CA ASN A 491 -39.79 -8.46 -25.83
C ASN A 491 -38.57 -9.43 -25.77
N GLY A 492 -37.91 -9.53 -24.61
CA GLY A 492 -36.76 -10.41 -24.39
C GLY A 492 -35.44 -9.95 -25.02
N SER A 493 -35.34 -8.69 -25.49
CA SER A 493 -34.10 -8.13 -26.06
C SER A 493 -33.16 -7.50 -25.04
N LEU A 494 -33.58 -7.46 -23.77
CA LEU A 494 -32.79 -7.01 -22.62
C LEU A 494 -33.01 -7.98 -21.46
N ASP A 495 -31.92 -8.54 -20.94
CA ASP A 495 -31.90 -9.40 -19.74
C ASP A 495 -31.14 -8.68 -18.61
N PRO A 496 -31.84 -7.94 -17.73
CA PRO A 496 -31.22 -7.24 -16.61
C PRO A 496 -30.92 -8.14 -15.41
N THR A 497 -31.38 -9.39 -15.41
CA THR A 497 -31.10 -10.34 -14.29
C THR A 497 -29.69 -10.94 -14.42
N SER A 498 -29.10 -10.78 -15.61
CA SER A 498 -27.88 -11.44 -16.04
C SER A 498 -26.67 -11.34 -15.12
N VAL A 499 -26.52 -10.32 -14.26
CA VAL A 499 -25.44 -10.25 -13.26
C VAL A 499 -25.92 -10.54 -11.85
N ILE A 500 -27.11 -10.05 -11.46
CA ILE A 500 -27.69 -10.24 -10.12
C ILE A 500 -27.91 -11.73 -9.82
N ASP A 501 -28.29 -12.52 -10.83
CA ASP A 501 -28.60 -13.94 -10.67
C ASP A 501 -27.37 -14.82 -10.48
N PHE A 502 -26.16 -14.36 -10.84
CA PHE A 502 -24.96 -15.14 -10.59
C PHE A 502 -24.63 -15.18 -9.11
N MET A 503 -24.14 -16.33 -8.64
CA MET A 503 -23.65 -16.47 -7.27
C MET A 503 -22.41 -15.57 -7.06
N PRO A 504 -22.49 -14.55 -6.18
CA PRO A 504 -21.41 -13.59 -5.97
C PRO A 504 -20.17 -14.27 -5.36
N GLY A 505 -18.98 -13.74 -5.67
CA GLY A 505 -17.73 -14.12 -5.00
C GLY A 505 -17.22 -15.53 -5.32
N SER A 506 -17.78 -16.21 -6.33
CA SER A 506 -17.47 -17.63 -6.61
C SER A 506 -16.28 -17.85 -7.55
N VAL A 507 -16.09 -16.99 -8.54
CA VAL A 507 -15.00 -17.06 -9.53
C VAL A 507 -14.45 -15.66 -9.72
N ASP A 508 -13.13 -15.52 -9.89
CA ASP A 508 -12.51 -14.23 -10.20
C ASP A 508 -13.08 -13.70 -11.53
N PRO A 509 -13.82 -12.57 -11.49
CA PRO A 509 -14.51 -12.06 -12.64
C PRO A 509 -13.63 -11.18 -13.54
N VAL A 510 -12.40 -10.87 -13.12
CA VAL A 510 -11.38 -10.26 -13.99
C VAL A 510 -10.89 -11.30 -15.00
N GLU A 511 -10.62 -12.52 -14.54
CA GLU A 511 -10.17 -13.61 -15.42
C GLU A 511 -11.32 -14.25 -16.22
N LEU A 512 -12.48 -14.45 -15.57
CA LEU A 512 -13.59 -15.24 -16.14
C LEU A 512 -14.95 -14.54 -15.94
N PRO A 513 -15.26 -13.47 -16.70
CA PRO A 513 -16.51 -12.72 -16.54
C PRO A 513 -17.73 -13.59 -16.90
N LEU A 514 -18.81 -13.45 -16.12
CA LEU A 514 -20.08 -14.18 -16.26
C LEU A 514 -19.94 -15.71 -16.20
N THR A 515 -18.91 -16.20 -15.51
CA THR A 515 -18.80 -17.61 -15.17
C THR A 515 -19.28 -17.83 -13.75
N GLY A 516 -20.02 -18.92 -13.52
CA GLY A 516 -20.61 -19.20 -12.22
C GLY A 516 -21.98 -19.86 -12.35
N VAL A 517 -22.59 -20.13 -11.19
CA VAL A 517 -23.94 -20.71 -11.11
C VAL A 517 -24.95 -19.57 -11.10
N LYS A 518 -25.87 -19.57 -12.08
CA LYS A 518 -27.05 -18.70 -12.06
C LYS A 518 -28.09 -19.29 -11.12
N THR A 519 -28.38 -18.56 -10.06
CA THR A 519 -29.42 -18.89 -9.06
C THR A 519 -30.07 -17.58 -8.66
N PRO A 520 -31.28 -17.24 -9.15
CA PRO A 520 -31.98 -16.01 -8.74
C PRO A 520 -32.00 -15.84 -7.22
N PRO A 521 -31.83 -14.62 -6.66
CA PRO A 521 -31.93 -14.41 -5.22
C PRO A 521 -33.30 -14.84 -4.66
N VAL A 522 -34.35 -14.59 -5.44
CA VAL A 522 -35.73 -14.95 -5.14
C VAL A 522 -36.43 -15.49 -6.39
N GLU A 523 -37.34 -16.44 -6.19
CA GLU A 523 -38.28 -16.92 -7.20
C GLU A 523 -39.68 -16.56 -6.73
N GLY A 524 -40.38 -15.71 -7.50
CA GLY A 524 -41.71 -15.21 -7.14
C GLY A 524 -42.73 -15.35 -8.27
N GLU A 525 -44.01 -15.37 -7.90
CA GLU A 525 -45.14 -15.18 -8.81
C GLU A 525 -45.76 -13.79 -8.56
N PRO A 526 -45.92 -12.93 -9.59
CA PRO A 526 -45.68 -13.18 -11.02
C PRO A 526 -44.18 -13.23 -11.36
N SER A 527 -43.84 -13.78 -12.54
CA SER A 527 -42.47 -13.71 -13.06
C SER A 527 -42.03 -12.26 -13.30
N PHE A 528 -40.73 -11.98 -13.31
CA PHE A 528 -40.22 -10.62 -13.53
C PHE A 528 -40.78 -9.95 -14.79
N THR A 529 -40.88 -10.68 -15.91
CA THR A 529 -41.43 -10.13 -17.15
C THR A 529 -42.92 -9.78 -17.03
N GLU A 530 -43.72 -10.64 -16.39
CA GLU A 530 -45.14 -10.37 -16.12
C GLU A 530 -45.31 -9.19 -15.15
N TRP A 531 -44.44 -9.09 -14.15
CA TRP A 531 -44.40 -7.95 -13.25
C TRP A 531 -44.13 -6.65 -14.02
N VAL A 532 -43.10 -6.59 -14.88
CA VAL A 532 -42.82 -5.41 -15.73
C VAL A 532 -44.01 -5.06 -16.62
N GLN A 533 -44.69 -6.06 -17.21
CA GLN A 533 -45.91 -5.83 -17.99
C GLN A 533 -47.00 -5.16 -17.16
N SER A 534 -47.19 -5.57 -15.90
CA SER A 534 -48.16 -4.96 -15.00
C SER A 534 -47.81 -3.51 -14.66
N GLN A 535 -46.52 -3.20 -14.50
CA GLN A 535 -46.03 -1.85 -14.16
C GLN A 535 -46.00 -0.88 -15.36
N ARG A 536 -46.10 -1.39 -16.59
CA ARG A 536 -46.02 -0.60 -17.83
C ARG A 536 -46.90 0.65 -17.83
N HIS A 537 -48.14 0.54 -17.36
CA HIS A 537 -49.08 1.67 -17.36
C HIS A 537 -48.64 2.83 -16.44
N LEU A 538 -47.94 2.52 -15.33
CA LEU A 538 -47.39 3.54 -14.43
C LEU A 538 -46.21 4.25 -15.10
N LEU A 539 -45.35 3.50 -15.81
CA LEU A 539 -44.23 4.04 -16.58
C LEU A 539 -44.70 4.91 -17.76
N ASP A 540 -45.83 4.58 -18.39
CA ASP A 540 -46.45 5.41 -19.43
C ASP A 540 -47.05 6.71 -18.87
N THR A 541 -47.52 6.70 -17.61
CA THR A 541 -48.17 7.85 -16.98
C THR A 541 -47.16 8.90 -16.52
N SER A 542 -45.97 8.49 -16.04
CA SER A 542 -44.88 9.40 -15.71
C SER A 542 -44.43 10.22 -16.93
N ARG A 543 -44.40 9.60 -18.12
CA ARG A 543 -44.14 10.28 -19.41
C ARG A 543 -45.12 11.40 -19.72
N ARG A 544 -46.40 11.25 -19.35
CA ARG A 544 -47.44 12.28 -19.59
C ARG A 544 -47.36 13.43 -18.57
N SER A 545 -46.97 13.14 -17.33
CA SER A 545 -46.85 14.15 -16.28
C SER A 545 -45.70 15.12 -16.52
N GLY A 546 -44.58 14.68 -17.12
CA GLY A 546 -43.46 15.56 -17.48
C GLY A 546 -43.75 16.54 -18.63
N MET A 547 -44.86 16.34 -19.37
CA MET A 547 -45.27 17.20 -20.48
C MET A 547 -46.14 18.40 -20.05
N TYR A 548 -46.75 18.32 -18.86
CA TYR A 548 -47.43 19.45 -18.22
C TYR A 548 -46.42 20.07 -17.25
N GLY A 549 -45.67 21.06 -17.74
CA GLY A 549 -44.67 21.78 -16.96
C GLY A 549 -45.22 22.26 -15.61
N SER A 550 -44.28 22.42 -14.66
CA SER A 550 -44.49 23.07 -13.37
C SER A 550 -45.43 24.27 -13.51
N VAL A 551 -46.70 24.07 -13.19
CA VAL A 551 -47.57 25.16 -12.78
C VAL A 551 -47.04 25.52 -11.41
N ASP A 552 -46.22 26.57 -11.34
CA ASP A 552 -45.93 27.22 -10.06
C ASP A 552 -47.28 27.37 -9.34
N PRO A 553 -47.42 26.85 -8.11
CA PRO A 553 -48.61 27.14 -7.34
C PRO A 553 -48.71 28.68 -7.25
N PRO A 554 -49.89 29.27 -7.44
CA PRO A 554 -50.03 30.71 -7.30
C PRO A 554 -49.55 31.06 -5.90
N PHE A 555 -48.52 31.90 -5.83
CA PHE A 555 -48.13 32.56 -4.59
C PHE A 555 -49.37 33.28 -4.07
N ASP A 556 -49.96 32.74 -3.02
CA ASP A 556 -50.99 33.40 -2.25
C ASP A 556 -50.27 34.45 -1.39
N GLU A 557 -50.15 35.66 -1.92
CA GLU A 557 -49.93 36.85 -1.12
C GLU A 557 -51.21 37.10 -0.30
N SER A 558 -51.27 36.58 0.93
CA SER A 558 -52.17 37.13 1.93
C SER A 558 -51.66 36.91 3.36
N ASP A 559 -51.33 38.06 3.96
CA ASP A 559 -51.63 38.46 5.32
C ASP A 559 -50.67 38.04 6.45
N ASP A 560 -49.65 38.90 6.62
CA ASP A 560 -49.33 39.48 7.93
C ASP A 560 -50.62 40.00 8.62
N GLU A 561 -50.97 39.47 9.80
CA GLU A 561 -51.39 40.24 10.99
C GLU A 561 -51.72 39.29 12.18
N ASP A 562 -51.13 39.65 13.33
CA ASP A 562 -51.27 39.18 14.73
C ASP A 562 -50.59 37.89 15.22
#